data_AF-A0A955Y5P4-F1
#
_entry.id   AF-A0A955Y5P4-F1
#
_cell.length_a   1.000
_cell.length_b   1.000
_cell.length_c   1.000
_cell.angle_alpha   90.00
_cell.angle_beta   90.00
_cell.angle_gamma   90.00
#
_symmetry.space_group_name_H-M   'P 1'
#
loop_
_entity.id
_entity.type
_entity.pdbx_description
1 polymer ?
#
loop_
_entity_poly.entity_id
_entity_poly.type
_entity_poly.pdbx_seq_one_letter_code
_entity_poly.pdbx_strand_id
1 'polypeptide(L)'
;FGAGDWMQPGDTVRASGLSKGASGPDCVTVDLGNGFARTIDGTRCAREWLKPKLGDYLVLGLDFKFAAQRGLFRLFTIWDLIGVYEETWDPSAGERTRTWHHMFTEDGFSAVLYPDFRWNFGNGLELHAGALIQLGQKWSKFGAPETGSHQVWTRARYSF
;
A
#
# COMPACT_ATOMS: atom_id res chain seq x y z
N PHE A 1 3.28 -12.47 -15.61
CA PHE A 1 4.25 -12.50 -16.70
C PHE A 1 5.05 -11.22 -16.70
N GLY A 2 6.24 -11.26 -16.10
CA GLY A 2 7.18 -10.14 -16.07
C GLY A 2 8.15 -10.21 -17.25
N ALA A 3 8.78 -9.08 -17.59
CA ALA A 3 9.83 -9.05 -18.59
C ALA A 3 11.01 -9.92 -18.13
N GLY A 4 11.22 -11.06 -18.80
CA GLY A 4 12.26 -12.06 -18.46
C GLY A 4 11.75 -13.50 -18.30
N ASP A 5 10.43 -13.71 -18.21
CA ASP A 5 9.78 -15.02 -18.01
C ASP A 5 9.94 -16.03 -19.17
N TRP A 6 10.64 -15.67 -20.25
CA TRP A 6 10.85 -16.54 -21.41
C TRP A 6 12.22 -17.27 -21.39
N MET A 7 13.11 -16.95 -20.44
CA MET A 7 14.49 -17.44 -20.44
C MET A 7 14.74 -18.66 -19.53
N GLN A 8 13.79 -19.07 -18.68
CA GLN A 8 13.93 -20.28 -17.86
C GLN A 8 12.59 -21.03 -17.75
N PRO A 9 12.55 -22.35 -18.01
CA PRO A 9 11.40 -23.18 -17.70
C PRO A 9 11.34 -23.39 -16.18
N GLY A 10 10.42 -22.71 -15.52
CA GLY A 10 10.19 -22.78 -14.09
C GLY A 10 9.50 -21.50 -13.64
N ASP A 11 8.42 -21.63 -12.87
CA ASP A 11 7.60 -20.50 -12.40
C ASP A 11 8.40 -19.53 -11.52
N THR A 12 9.13 -18.60 -12.13
CA THR A 12 9.81 -17.49 -11.46
C THR A 12 9.04 -16.18 -11.60
N VAL A 13 7.72 -16.25 -11.48
CA VAL A 13 6.97 -15.15 -10.89
C VAL A 13 6.93 -15.45 -9.40
N ARG A 14 7.35 -14.51 -8.55
CA ARG A 14 7.09 -14.55 -7.10
C ARG A 14 5.58 -14.51 -6.86
N ALA A 15 4.84 -15.55 -7.22
CA ALA A 15 3.87 -16.08 -6.29
C ALA A 15 4.74 -16.56 -5.13
N SER A 16 4.52 -16.05 -3.92
CA SER A 16 5.09 -16.67 -2.72
C SER A 16 4.47 -18.06 -2.58
N GLY A 17 4.92 -19.01 -3.41
CA GLY A 17 4.75 -20.43 -3.20
C GLY A 17 5.72 -20.78 -2.09
N LEU A 18 5.20 -21.03 -0.90
CA LEU A 18 5.98 -21.58 0.19
C LEU A 18 6.58 -22.91 -0.28
N SER A 19 7.91 -22.97 -0.34
CA SER A 19 8.60 -24.25 -0.39
C SER A 19 8.21 -25.03 0.87
N LYS A 20 7.75 -26.28 0.72
CA LYS A 20 7.53 -27.17 1.86
C LYS A 20 8.85 -27.26 2.64
N GLY A 21 8.90 -26.64 3.82
CA GLY A 21 10.09 -26.62 4.67
C GLY A 21 10.72 -25.24 4.93
N ALA A 22 10.17 -24.14 4.41
CA ALA A 22 10.56 -22.81 4.88
C ALA A 22 10.11 -22.64 6.34
N SER A 23 11.06 -22.37 7.25
CA SER A 23 10.79 -22.04 8.64
C SER A 23 10.02 -20.72 8.69
N GLY A 24 8.70 -20.81 8.80
CA GLY A 24 7.84 -19.64 8.89
C GLY A 24 7.89 -18.98 10.27
N PRO A 25 7.13 -17.88 10.47
CA PRO A 25 7.04 -17.13 11.71
C PRO A 25 6.83 -18.03 12.91
N ASP A 26 7.86 -18.11 13.76
CA ASP A 26 7.84 -18.85 15.02
C ASP A 26 7.27 -17.97 16.13
N CYS A 27 6.63 -18.59 17.12
CA CYS A 27 6.19 -17.89 18.30
C CYS A 27 7.34 -17.87 19.31
N VAL A 28 7.92 -16.70 19.53
CA VAL A 28 9.01 -16.56 20.49
C VAL A 28 8.43 -16.31 21.87
N THR A 29 8.70 -17.22 22.80
CA THR A 29 8.51 -17.01 24.24
C THR A 29 9.67 -16.16 24.77
N VAL A 30 9.37 -14.94 25.22
CA VAL A 30 10.34 -14.11 25.92
C VAL A 30 10.32 -14.47 27.40
N ASP A 31 11.22 -15.35 27.83
CA ASP A 31 11.42 -15.64 29.26
C ASP A 31 12.28 -14.55 29.89
N LEU A 32 11.63 -13.64 30.63
CA LEU A 32 12.31 -12.61 31.42
C LEU A 32 12.72 -13.24 32.75
N GLY A 33 13.78 -14.06 32.72
CA GLY A 33 14.33 -14.69 33.91
C GLY A 33 14.64 -13.65 34.99
N ASN A 34 13.89 -13.69 36.10
CA ASN A 34 14.31 -13.36 37.46
C ASN A 34 13.13 -13.47 38.44
N GLY A 35 12.99 -14.63 39.09
CA GLY A 35 12.56 -14.79 40.50
C GLY A 35 11.18 -14.27 40.97
N PHE A 36 10.37 -13.60 40.15
CA PHE A 36 9.04 -13.14 40.52
C PHE A 36 7.98 -13.84 39.68
N ALA A 37 7.15 -14.61 40.37
CA ALA A 37 5.98 -15.31 39.83
C ALA A 37 4.96 -14.32 39.24
N ARG A 38 5.13 -13.98 37.96
CA ARG A 38 4.06 -13.66 37.04
C ARG A 38 4.42 -14.30 35.70
N THR A 39 3.76 -15.42 35.40
CA THR A 39 3.71 -16.00 34.06
C THR A 39 2.98 -14.99 33.16
N ILE A 40 3.67 -13.95 32.72
CA ILE A 40 3.21 -13.15 31.60
C ILE A 40 3.56 -13.98 30.39
N ASP A 41 2.55 -14.57 29.76
CA ASP A 41 2.70 -15.31 28.52
C ASP A 41 3.18 -14.32 27.44
N GLY A 42 4.50 -14.20 27.31
CA GLY A 42 5.19 -13.28 26.42
C GLY A 42 5.29 -13.80 24.99
N THR A 43 4.52 -14.86 24.67
CA THR A 43 4.50 -15.52 23.38
C THR A 43 4.01 -14.56 22.31
N ARG A 44 4.92 -14.07 21.47
CA ARG A 44 4.58 -13.28 20.28
C ARG A 44 4.79 -14.13 19.04
N CYS A 45 3.69 -14.49 18.39
CA CYS A 45 3.73 -15.12 17.08
C CYS A 45 3.99 -14.07 16.01
N ALA A 46 4.97 -14.33 15.16
CA ALA A 46 5.25 -13.44 14.05
C ALA A 46 4.08 -13.45 13.04
N ARG A 47 3.81 -12.28 12.45
CA ARG A 47 2.77 -12.07 11.44
C ARG A 47 3.42 -11.65 10.15
N GLU A 48 3.00 -12.25 9.05
CA GLU A 48 3.54 -11.96 7.72
C GLU A 48 2.43 -11.43 6.82
N TRP A 49 2.72 -10.34 6.11
CA TRP A 49 1.81 -9.75 5.13
C TRP A 49 2.34 -10.01 3.73
N LEU A 50 1.54 -10.70 2.92
CA LEU A 50 1.96 -11.20 1.61
C LEU A 50 1.01 -10.72 0.53
N LYS A 51 1.55 -10.08 -0.50
CA LYS A 51 0.79 -9.79 -1.72
C LYS A 51 0.84 -10.99 -2.66
N PRO A 52 -0.31 -11.48 -3.17
CA PRO A 52 -0.34 -12.65 -4.03
C PRO A 52 0.30 -12.41 -5.39
N LYS A 53 0.23 -11.17 -5.88
CA LYS A 53 0.91 -10.71 -7.09
C LYS A 53 1.19 -9.22 -7.00
N LEU A 54 2.15 -8.77 -7.80
CA LEU A 54 2.31 -7.35 -8.10
C LEU A 54 1.34 -7.00 -9.24
N GLY A 55 0.43 -6.06 -9.00
CA GLY A 55 -0.01 -5.16 -10.07
C GLY A 55 -1.34 -5.41 -10.78
N ASP A 56 -2.45 -5.34 -10.05
CA ASP A 56 -3.73 -4.92 -10.62
C ASP A 56 -4.08 -3.58 -9.98
N TYR A 57 -4.03 -2.53 -10.80
CA TYR A 57 -4.35 -1.18 -10.37
C TYR A 57 -5.48 -0.62 -11.20
N LEU A 58 -6.43 0.05 -10.55
CA LEU A 58 -7.40 0.91 -11.22
C LEU A 58 -6.88 2.34 -11.21
N VAL A 59 -6.69 2.91 -12.39
CA VAL A 59 -6.24 4.29 -12.56
C VAL A 59 -7.41 5.12 -13.09
N LEU A 60 -7.78 6.18 -12.37
CA LEU A 60 -8.89 7.07 -12.72
C LEU A 60 -8.43 8.52 -12.76
N GLY A 61 -8.95 9.28 -13.72
CA GLY A 61 -8.75 10.72 -13.84
C GLY A 61 -10.07 11.43 -14.06
N LEU A 62 -10.32 12.47 -13.29
CA LEU A 62 -11.50 13.34 -13.40
C LEU A 62 -11.04 14.78 -13.55
N ASP A 63 -11.53 15.46 -14.58
CA ASP A 63 -11.26 16.88 -14.84
C ASP A 63 -12.57 17.66 -14.81
N PHE A 64 -12.65 18.64 -13.90
CA PHE A 64 -13.77 19.56 -13.77
C PHE A 64 -13.34 20.98 -14.13
N LYS A 65 -13.82 21.49 -15.26
CA LYS A 65 -13.61 22.87 -15.70
C LYS A 65 -14.80 23.74 -15.32
N PHE A 66 -14.54 24.91 -14.76
CA PHE A 66 -15.58 25.84 -14.32
C PHE A 66 -15.15 27.31 -14.48
N ALA A 67 -16.05 28.23 -14.13
CA ALA A 67 -15.84 29.68 -14.23
C ALA A 67 -15.35 30.12 -15.64
N ALA A 68 -16.10 29.76 -16.68
CA ALA A 68 -15.75 30.03 -18.08
C ALA A 68 -14.32 29.58 -18.45
N GLN A 69 -13.94 28.37 -18.00
CA GLN A 69 -12.64 27.74 -18.20
C GLN A 69 -11.45 28.40 -17.47
N ARG A 70 -11.70 29.32 -16.53
CA ARG A 70 -10.65 29.89 -15.67
C ARG A 70 -10.23 28.94 -14.55
N GLY A 71 -11.14 28.12 -14.05
CA GLY A 71 -10.88 27.12 -13.02
C GLY A 71 -10.79 25.71 -13.59
N LEU A 72 -9.78 24.96 -13.16
CA LEU A 72 -9.67 23.52 -13.38
C LEU A 72 -9.41 22.83 -12.04
N PHE A 73 -10.29 21.91 -11.67
CA PHE A 73 -10.01 20.92 -10.65
C PHE A 73 -9.77 19.57 -11.33
N ARG A 74 -8.65 18.93 -11.03
CA ARG A 74 -8.29 17.59 -11.51
C ARG A 74 -8.10 16.68 -10.32
N LEU A 75 -8.66 15.49 -10.39
CA LEU A 75 -8.42 14.42 -9.44
C LEU A 75 -7.89 13.22 -10.22
N PHE A 76 -6.66 12.81 -9.93
CA PHE A 76 -6.09 11.57 -10.43
C PHE A 76 -5.95 10.58 -9.27
N THR A 77 -6.32 9.33 -9.49
CA THR A 77 -6.30 8.30 -8.43
C THR A 77 -5.75 6.99 -8.96
N ILE A 78 -5.04 6.26 -8.10
CA ILE A 78 -4.59 4.89 -8.36
C ILE A 78 -5.07 4.03 -7.19
N TRP A 79 -5.80 2.97 -7.48
CA TRP A 79 -6.32 2.03 -6.48
C TRP A 79 -5.67 0.68 -6.67
N ASP A 80 -5.21 0.08 -5.60
CA ASP A 80 -4.74 -1.31 -5.58
C ASP A 80 -5.91 -2.25 -5.41
N LEU A 81 -6.18 -3.06 -6.44
CA LEU A 81 -7.36 -3.93 -6.47
C LEU A 81 -7.11 -5.30 -5.85
N ILE A 82 -5.85 -5.61 -5.55
CA ILE A 82 -5.47 -6.98 -5.24
C ILE A 82 -5.87 -7.31 -3.81
N GLY A 83 -5.60 -6.46 -2.82
CA GLY A 83 -5.71 -6.86 -1.41
C GLY A 83 -4.42 -7.54 -0.90
N VAL A 84 -4.48 -8.14 0.29
CA VAL A 84 -3.32 -8.73 0.97
C VAL A 84 -3.68 -9.99 1.75
N TYR A 85 -2.75 -10.94 1.81
CA TYR A 85 -2.86 -12.09 2.71
C TYR A 85 -2.13 -11.80 4.01
N GLU A 86 -2.77 -12.12 5.13
CA GLU A 86 -2.14 -12.19 6.45
C GLU A 86 -1.87 -13.66 6.77
N GLU A 87 -0.63 -14.00 7.13
CA GLU A 87 -0.26 -15.31 7.65
C GLU A 87 0.10 -15.20 9.13
N THR A 88 -0.55 -16.01 9.96
CA THR A 88 -0.32 -16.10 11.40
C THR A 88 -0.19 -17.57 11.83
N TRP A 89 0.51 -17.80 12.95
CA TRP A 89 0.58 -19.12 13.57
C TRP A 89 -0.55 -19.29 14.59
N ASP A 90 -1.33 -20.36 14.48
CA ASP A 90 -2.31 -20.75 15.49
C ASP A 90 -1.68 -21.77 16.45
N PRO A 91 -1.38 -21.38 17.71
CA PRO A 91 -0.79 -22.29 18.69
C PRO A 91 -1.74 -23.41 19.14
N SER A 92 -3.05 -23.25 18.96
CA SER A 92 -4.06 -24.24 19.38
C SER A 92 -4.19 -25.38 18.37
N ALA A 93 -4.16 -25.01 17.08
CA ALA A 93 -4.23 -25.96 15.97
C ALA A 93 -2.84 -26.47 15.54
N GLY A 94 -1.75 -25.81 15.98
CA GLY A 94 -0.39 -26.15 15.60
C GLY A 94 -0.12 -25.96 14.11
N GLU A 95 -0.88 -25.09 13.46
CA GLU A 95 -0.82 -24.85 12.02
C GLU A 95 -0.77 -23.36 11.67
N ARG A 96 -0.32 -23.09 10.44
CA ARG A 96 -0.37 -21.74 9.86
C ARG A 96 -1.78 -21.46 9.37
N THR A 97 -2.33 -20.31 9.76
CA THR A 97 -3.59 -19.83 9.22
C THR A 97 -3.34 -18.65 8.29
N ARG A 98 -4.10 -18.61 7.20
CA ARG A 98 -4.00 -17.59 6.16
C ARG A 98 -5.34 -16.89 5.98
N THR A 99 -5.35 -15.59 6.22
CA THR A 99 -6.55 -14.76 6.10
C THR A 99 -6.41 -13.83 4.91
N TRP A 100 -7.48 -13.74 4.10
CA TRP A 100 -7.51 -12.85 2.95
C TRP A 100 -8.20 -11.54 3.28
N HIS A 101 -7.53 -10.43 2.98
CA HIS A 101 -8.03 -9.07 3.16
C HIS A 101 -8.23 -8.41 1.81
N HIS A 102 -9.48 -8.20 1.40
CA HIS A 102 -9.82 -7.61 0.11
C HIS A 102 -9.62 -6.08 0.09
N MET A 103 -9.63 -5.46 -1.09
CA MET A 103 -9.39 -4.02 -1.25
C MET A 103 -10.34 -3.09 -0.47
N PHE A 104 -11.50 -3.56 -0.03
CA PHE A 104 -12.43 -2.79 0.81
C PHE A 104 -12.27 -3.02 2.32
N THR A 105 -11.30 -3.80 2.78
CA THR A 105 -10.97 -3.91 4.21
C THR A 105 -9.90 -2.90 4.57
N GLU A 106 -9.83 -2.53 5.85
CA GLU A 106 -8.80 -1.61 6.34
C GLU A 106 -7.37 -2.12 6.05
N ASP A 107 -7.15 -3.42 6.18
CA ASP A 107 -5.84 -4.04 5.99
C ASP A 107 -5.45 -4.24 4.51
N GLY A 108 -6.46 -4.44 3.65
CA GLY A 108 -6.28 -4.67 2.21
C GLY A 108 -6.35 -3.41 1.36
N PHE A 109 -6.85 -2.30 1.90
CA PHE A 109 -7.02 -1.05 1.17
C PHE A 109 -5.68 -0.35 0.94
N SER A 110 -5.43 0.07 -0.30
CA SER A 110 -4.30 0.91 -0.65
C SER A 110 -4.60 1.75 -1.89
N ALA A 111 -4.33 3.05 -1.83
CA ALA A 111 -4.60 3.96 -2.93
C ALA A 111 -3.68 5.19 -2.91
N VAL A 112 -3.60 5.88 -4.04
CA VAL A 112 -2.99 7.20 -4.18
C VAL A 112 -4.06 8.16 -4.69
N LEU A 113 -4.17 9.32 -4.06
CA LEU A 113 -5.00 10.43 -4.52
C LEU A 113 -4.11 11.62 -4.87
N TYR A 114 -4.36 12.21 -6.03
CA TYR A 114 -3.65 13.38 -6.54
C TYR A 114 -4.68 14.45 -6.92
N PRO A 115 -5.17 15.25 -5.95
CA PRO A 115 -5.96 16.43 -6.22
C PRO A 115 -5.08 17.60 -6.70
N ASP A 116 -5.55 18.29 -7.73
CA ASP A 116 -4.84 19.36 -8.43
C ASP A 116 -5.82 20.48 -8.77
N PHE A 117 -5.59 21.67 -8.25
CA PHE A 117 -6.41 22.84 -8.48
C PHE A 117 -5.63 23.91 -9.23
N ARG A 118 -6.20 24.42 -10.32
CA ARG A 118 -5.61 25.49 -11.14
C ARG A 118 -6.60 26.62 -11.34
N TRP A 119 -6.09 27.84 -11.27
CA TRP A 119 -6.85 29.05 -11.52
C TRP A 119 -6.09 30.01 -12.42
N ASN A 120 -6.72 30.41 -13.52
CA ASN A 120 -6.20 31.40 -14.45
C ASN A 120 -6.90 32.75 -14.22
N PHE A 121 -6.11 33.78 -13.91
CA PHE A 121 -6.61 35.11 -13.63
C PHE A 121 -6.93 35.92 -14.90
N GLY A 122 -6.48 35.48 -16.08
CA GLY A 122 -6.76 36.09 -17.38
C GLY A 122 -5.77 37.20 -17.79
N ASN A 123 -4.86 37.59 -16.90
CA ASN A 123 -3.82 38.61 -17.10
C ASN A 123 -2.42 37.99 -17.22
N GLY A 124 -2.33 36.74 -17.69
CA GLY A 124 -1.08 35.98 -17.73
C GLY A 124 -0.66 35.35 -16.39
N LEU A 125 -1.35 35.64 -15.28
CA LEU A 125 -1.14 35.01 -13.98
C LEU A 125 -1.97 33.72 -13.85
N GLU A 126 -1.30 32.65 -13.43
CA GLU A 126 -1.91 31.37 -13.08
C GLU A 126 -1.41 30.90 -11.72
N LEU A 127 -2.34 30.40 -10.91
CA LEU A 127 -2.04 29.72 -9.66
C LEU A 127 -2.43 28.25 -9.74
N HIS A 128 -1.63 27.44 -9.07
CA HIS A 128 -1.75 26.00 -9.04
C HIS A 128 -1.45 25.53 -7.61
N ALA A 129 -2.29 24.63 -7.09
CA ALA A 129 -2.07 23.97 -5.82
C ALA A 129 -2.45 22.50 -5.96
N GLY A 130 -1.73 21.61 -5.31
CA GLY A 130 -2.07 20.20 -5.34
C GLY A 130 -1.43 19.41 -4.21
N ALA A 131 -1.85 18.15 -4.13
CA ALA A 131 -1.32 17.22 -3.15
C ALA A 131 -1.13 15.82 -3.74
N LEU A 132 -0.22 15.06 -3.15
CA LEU A 132 -0.04 13.63 -3.35
C LEU A 132 -0.33 12.97 -2.01
N ILE A 133 -1.42 12.20 -1.96
CA ILE A 133 -1.90 11.54 -0.75
C ILE A 133 -1.76 10.04 -0.96
N GLN A 134 -0.97 9.38 -0.11
CA GLN A 134 -0.79 7.93 -0.15
C GLN A 134 -1.59 7.30 0.98
N LEU A 135 -2.44 6.32 0.66
CA LEU A 135 -3.37 5.69 1.59
C LEU A 135 -3.08 4.18 1.69
N GLY A 136 -3.26 3.65 2.90
CA GLY A 136 -3.14 2.23 3.21
C GLY A 136 -2.24 1.96 4.41
N GLN A 137 -2.13 0.69 4.78
CA GLN A 137 -1.30 0.24 5.90
C GLN A 137 0.19 0.21 5.56
N LYS A 138 1.05 0.09 6.58
CA LYS A 138 2.53 0.06 6.45
C LYS A 138 3.09 -1.13 5.65
N TRP A 139 2.28 -2.16 5.42
CA TRP A 139 2.61 -3.31 4.57
C TRP A 139 1.96 -3.22 3.17
N SER A 140 1.12 -2.22 2.94
CA SER A 140 0.41 -2.05 1.68
C SER A 140 1.29 -1.37 0.63
N LYS A 141 0.91 -1.44 -0.65
CA LYS A 141 1.74 -0.93 -1.75
C LYS A 141 2.00 0.57 -1.66
N PHE A 142 1.06 1.37 -1.17
CA PHE A 142 1.18 2.83 -1.08
C PHE A 142 1.28 3.35 0.36
N GLY A 143 1.06 2.52 1.37
CA GLY A 143 1.28 2.90 2.77
C GLY A 143 2.64 2.48 3.32
N ALA A 144 3.41 1.68 2.58
CA ALA A 144 4.71 1.21 3.05
C ALA A 144 5.74 2.35 3.13
N PRO A 145 6.65 2.35 4.11
CA PRO A 145 7.60 3.45 4.31
C PRO A 145 8.46 3.77 3.08
N GLU A 146 8.75 2.78 2.25
CA GLU A 146 9.52 2.93 1.02
C GLU A 146 8.80 3.71 -0.10
N THR A 147 7.49 3.95 0.00
CA THR A 147 6.73 4.69 -1.03
C THR A 147 6.78 6.21 -0.84
N GLY A 148 7.37 6.66 0.26
CA GLY A 148 7.54 8.08 0.58
C GLY A 148 6.35 8.68 1.33
N SER A 149 6.40 9.99 1.56
CA SER A 149 5.38 10.70 2.34
C SER A 149 4.27 11.28 1.47
N HIS A 150 3.24 11.80 2.13
CA HIS A 150 2.34 12.78 1.54
C HIS A 150 3.13 14.02 1.10
N GLN A 151 2.70 14.64 0.01
CA GLN A 151 3.30 15.88 -0.51
C GLN A 151 2.21 16.91 -0.79
N VAL A 152 2.51 18.17 -0.56
CA VAL A 152 1.64 19.30 -0.90
C VAL A 152 2.51 20.33 -1.59
N TRP A 153 2.01 20.93 -2.66
CA TRP A 153 2.74 21.98 -3.37
C TRP A 153 1.79 23.08 -3.82
N THR A 154 2.39 24.24 -4.06
CA THR A 154 1.78 25.36 -4.75
C THR A 154 2.75 25.86 -5.81
N ARG A 155 2.21 26.40 -6.90
CA ARG A 155 2.97 26.94 -8.01
C ARG A 155 2.25 28.18 -8.54
N ALA A 156 3.01 29.23 -8.77
CA ALA A 156 2.55 30.41 -9.50
C ALA A 156 3.29 30.48 -10.84
N ARG A 157 2.60 30.93 -11.88
CA ARG A 157 3.16 31.20 -13.20
C ARG A 157 2.69 32.57 -13.66
N TYR A 158 3.60 33.35 -14.23
CA TYR A 158 3.29 34.61 -14.88
C TYR A 158 3.92 34.63 -16.28
N SER A 159 3.12 34.99 -17.29
CA SER A 159 3.56 35.14 -18.67
C SER A 159 3.19 36.55 -19.17
N PHE A 160 4.15 37.24 -19.78
CA PHE A 160 4.01 38.59 -20.36
C PHE A 160 3.96 38.55 -21.89
#